data_AF-D8F9L4-F1
#
_entry.id   AF-D8F9L4-F1
#
_cell.length_a   1.000
_cell.length_b   1.000
_cell.length_c   1.000
_cell.angle_alpha   90.00
_cell.angle_beta   90.00
_cell.angle_gamma   90.00
#
_symmetry.space_group_name_H-M   'P 1'
#
loop_
_entity.id
_entity.type
_entity.pdbx_description
1 polymer ?
#
loop_
_entity_poly.entity_id
_entity_poly.type
_entity_poly.pdbx_seq_one_letter_code
_entity_poly.pdbx_strand_id
1 'polypeptide(L)'
;MSFQGKQLPAELVETVVRLKNHYDEERKTGKFVSTKDAAKRTADALGIGIATVKRIMAQYKKDGDEVVVRIKERPGRPPSSMCPIAQPIVRKFIRTENLGGRRVSIGR
;
A
#
# COMPACT_ATOMS: atom_id res chain seq x y z
N MET A 1 -3.29 5.90 17.09
CA MET A 1 -2.67 4.63 16.63
C MET A 1 -1.47 4.93 15.74
N SER A 2 -0.29 4.36 15.98
CA SER A 2 0.89 4.65 15.15
C SER A 2 1.02 3.64 13.99
N PHE A 3 0.57 4.03 12.79
CA PHE A 3 0.77 3.26 11.55
C PHE A 3 2.11 3.53 10.86
N GLN A 4 3.15 3.91 11.62
CA GLN A 4 4.42 4.32 11.06
C GLN A 4 5.08 3.16 10.29
N GLY A 5 5.37 3.39 9.01
CA GLY A 5 5.99 2.40 8.13
C GLY A 5 5.10 1.21 7.73
N LYS A 6 3.83 1.18 8.13
CA LYS A 6 2.89 0.10 7.79
C LYS A 6 1.85 0.57 6.77
N GLN A 7 1.43 -0.35 5.92
CA GLN A 7 0.28 -0.11 5.04
C GLN A 7 -1.00 -0.07 5.90
N LEU A 8 -1.89 0.87 5.60
CA LEU A 8 -3.19 0.94 6.26
C LEU A 8 -4.08 -0.22 5.79
N PRO A 9 -4.86 -0.84 6.69
CA PRO A 9 -5.80 -1.88 6.31
C PRO A 9 -6.90 -1.29 5.41
N ALA A 10 -7.47 -2.14 4.56
CA ALA A 10 -8.51 -1.76 3.60
C ALA A 10 -9.70 -1.05 4.25
N GLU A 11 -10.16 -1.59 5.38
CA GLU A 11 -11.26 -1.03 6.19
C GLU A 11 -10.97 0.42 6.63
N LEU A 12 -9.73 0.71 7.01
CA LEU A 12 -9.36 2.05 7.42
C LEU A 12 -9.28 3.01 6.23
N VAL A 13 -8.85 2.53 5.06
CA VAL A 13 -8.91 3.32 3.82
C VAL A 13 -10.36 3.65 3.47
N GLU A 14 -11.27 2.68 3.58
CA GLU A 14 -12.68 2.87 3.30
C GLU A 14 -13.35 3.85 4.28
N THR A 15 -13.09 3.72 5.58
CA THR A 15 -13.59 4.67 6.58
C THR A 15 -13.10 6.09 6.31
N VAL A 16 -11.84 6.29 5.91
CA VAL A 16 -11.31 7.60 5.50
C VAL A 16 -12.12 8.18 4.33
N VAL A 17 -12.38 7.38 3.29
CA VAL A 17 -13.12 7.83 2.11
C VAL A 17 -14.56 8.21 2.48
N ARG A 18 -15.28 7.33 3.19
CA ARG A 18 -16.67 7.57 3.61
C ARG A 18 -16.78 8.80 4.50
N LEU A 19 -15.89 8.94 5.50
CA LEU A 19 -15.91 10.05 6.44
C LEU A 19 -15.58 11.38 5.76
N LYS A 20 -14.60 11.39 4.86
CA LYS A 20 -14.27 12.59 4.07
C LYS A 20 -15.45 12.99 3.17
N ASN A 21 -16.05 12.04 2.45
CA ASN A 21 -17.18 12.32 1.57
C ASN A 21 -18.37 12.89 2.35
N HIS A 22 -18.68 12.33 3.52
CA HIS A 22 -19.68 12.86 4.44
C HIS A 22 -19.38 14.32 4.83
N TYR A 23 -18.15 14.63 5.24
CA TYR A 23 -17.78 16.02 5.58
C TYR A 23 -17.81 16.98 4.38
N ASP A 24 -17.56 16.48 3.17
CA ASP A 24 -17.72 17.27 1.95
C ASP A 24 -19.18 17.53 1.61
N GLU A 25 -20.08 16.59 1.88
CA GLU A 25 -21.53 16.76 1.74
C GLU A 25 -22.08 17.74 2.77
N GLU A 26 -21.68 17.62 4.04
CA GLU A 26 -21.99 18.61 5.10
C GLU A 26 -21.53 20.01 4.70
N ARG A 27 -20.34 20.13 4.11
CA ARG A 27 -19.82 21.42 3.63
C ARG A 27 -20.65 22.01 2.50
N LYS A 28 -21.20 21.17 1.61
CA LYS A 28 -22.05 21.62 0.50
C LYS A 28 -23.45 22.04 0.95
N THR A 29 -23.98 21.42 2.01
CA THR A 29 -25.38 21.56 2.44
C THR A 29 -25.66 22.76 3.36
N GLY A 30 -24.68 23.30 4.09
CA GLY A 30 -24.95 24.32 5.12
C GLY A 30 -24.12 25.60 5.06
N LYS A 31 -24.77 26.76 5.34
CA LYS A 31 -24.11 28.06 5.59
C LYS A 31 -23.30 28.11 6.90
N PHE A 32 -23.59 27.22 7.86
CA PHE A 32 -23.12 27.29 9.25
C PHE A 32 -22.14 26.18 9.68
N VAL A 33 -21.88 25.19 8.82
CA VAL A 33 -20.97 24.11 9.18
C VAL A 33 -19.53 24.60 8.97
N SER A 34 -18.77 24.70 10.05
CA SER A 34 -17.33 25.02 10.02
C SER A 34 -16.51 23.85 9.45
N THR A 35 -16.86 23.36 8.27
CA THR A 35 -16.07 22.40 7.49
C THR A 35 -15.14 23.17 6.56
N LYS A 36 -14.39 24.13 7.13
CA LYS A 36 -13.33 24.85 6.39
C LYS A 36 -12.27 23.89 5.82
N ASP A 37 -12.04 22.76 6.49
CA ASP A 37 -11.13 21.71 6.03
C ASP A 37 -11.64 20.30 6.39
N ALA A 38 -12.36 19.67 5.47
CA ALA A 38 -12.86 18.30 5.62
C ALA A 38 -11.73 17.27 5.77
N ALA A 39 -10.58 17.50 5.12
CA ALA A 39 -9.44 16.58 5.20
C ALA A 39 -8.77 16.64 6.58
N LYS A 40 -8.62 17.85 7.14
CA LYS A 40 -8.12 18.02 8.51
C LYS A 40 -9.07 17.40 9.54
N ARG A 41 -10.37 17.62 9.42
CA ARG A 41 -11.36 17.02 10.32
C ARG A 41 -11.34 15.49 10.29
N THR A 42 -11.19 14.90 9.09
CA THR A 42 -11.02 13.44 8.92
C THR A 42 -9.73 12.94 9.58
N ALA A 43 -8.64 13.69 9.41
CA ALA A 43 -7.35 13.37 10.00
C ALA A 43 -7.40 13.39 11.54
N ASP A 44 -8.01 14.43 12.11
CA ASP A 44 -8.18 14.60 13.55
C ASP A 44 -9.10 13.52 14.14
N ALA A 45 -10.20 13.19 13.46
CA ALA A 45 -11.15 12.16 13.90
C ALA A 45 -10.55 10.74 13.93
N LEU A 46 -9.69 10.42 12.96
CA LEU A 46 -9.08 9.08 12.84
C LEU A 46 -7.67 9.01 13.45
N GLY A 47 -7.13 10.14 13.94
CA GLY A 47 -5.77 10.22 14.49
C GLY A 47 -4.68 9.88 13.47
N ILE A 48 -4.86 10.28 12.20
CA ILE A 48 -3.91 10.06 11.10
C ILE A 48 -3.40 11.38 10.55
N GLY A 49 -2.31 11.35 9.77
CA GLY A 49 -1.79 12.55 9.13
C GLY A 49 -2.70 13.08 8.01
N ILE A 50 -2.85 14.41 7.91
CA ILE A 50 -3.61 15.08 6.84
C ILE A 50 -3.09 14.69 5.45
N ALA A 51 -1.77 14.54 5.31
CA ALA A 51 -1.14 14.08 4.07
C ALA A 51 -1.60 12.67 3.66
N THR A 52 -1.84 11.79 4.64
CA THR A 52 -2.35 10.43 4.42
C THR A 52 -3.77 10.47 3.89
N VAL A 53 -4.64 11.29 4.47
CA VAL A 53 -6.02 11.51 3.98
C VAL A 53 -5.99 12.00 2.54
N LYS A 54 -5.21 13.05 2.24
CA LYS A 54 -5.09 13.60 0.89
C LYS A 54 -4.56 12.57 -0.12
N ARG A 55 -3.57 11.75 0.27
CA ARG A 55 -3.04 10.68 -0.58
C ARG A 55 -4.08 9.60 -0.86
N ILE A 56 -4.85 9.18 0.15
CA ILE A 56 -5.95 8.22 -0.02
C ILE A 56 -6.99 8.77 -0.99
N MET A 57 -7.46 10.00 -0.78
CA MET A 57 -8.47 10.61 -1.65
C MET A 57 -7.98 10.82 -3.09
N ALA A 58 -6.70 11.16 -3.26
CA ALA A 58 -6.11 11.27 -4.60
C ALA A 58 -6.03 9.92 -5.31
N GLN A 59 -5.75 8.84 -4.58
CA GLN A 59 -5.73 7.48 -5.11
C GLN A 59 -7.15 7.01 -5.45
N TYR A 60 -8.11 7.22 -4.55
CA TYR A 60 -9.53 6.92 -4.75
C TYR A 60 -10.07 7.54 -6.04
N LYS A 61 -9.77 8.83 -6.28
CA LYS A 61 -10.17 9.51 -7.53
C LYS A 61 -9.49 8.93 -8.78
N LYS A 62 -8.25 8.45 -8.67
CA LYS A 62 -7.56 7.77 -9.79
C LYS A 62 -8.14 6.40 -10.08
N ASP A 63 -8.69 5.75 -9.07
CA ASP A 63 -9.28 4.42 -9.15
C ASP A 63 -10.78 4.47 -9.50
N GLY A 64 -11.28 5.60 -10.01
CA GLY A 64 -12.66 5.73 -10.50
C GLY A 64 -13.71 5.84 -9.39
N ASP A 65 -13.35 6.40 -8.24
CA ASP A 65 -14.22 6.52 -7.06
C ASP A 65 -14.59 5.15 -6.44
N GLU A 66 -13.69 4.17 -6.60
CA GLU A 66 -13.76 2.86 -5.96
C GLU A 66 -12.62 2.65 -4.95
N VAL A 67 -12.91 1.91 -3.87
CA VAL A 67 -11.89 1.54 -2.87
C VAL A 67 -11.16 0.30 -3.36
N VAL A 68 -10.08 0.50 -4.13
CA VAL A 68 -9.26 -0.60 -4.64
C VAL A 68 -8.14 -0.94 -3.67
N VAL A 69 -8.14 -2.16 -3.15
CA VAL A 69 -7.07 -2.67 -2.28
C VAL A 69 -5.95 -3.23 -3.14
N ARG A 70 -4.87 -2.46 -3.29
CA ARG A 70 -3.65 -2.95 -3.92
C ARG A 70 -2.69 -3.50 -2.88
N ILE A 71 -2.25 -4.73 -3.09
CA ILE A 71 -1.08 -5.25 -2.40
C ILE A 71 0.10 -4.42 -2.92
N LYS A 72 0.70 -3.57 -2.06
CA LYS A 72 1.85 -2.79 -2.49
C LYS A 72 3.00 -3.74 -2.78
N GLU A 73 3.43 -3.74 -4.04
CA GLU A 73 4.70 -4.35 -4.39
C GLU A 73 5.83 -3.63 -3.66
N ARG A 74 6.79 -4.39 -3.15
CA ARG A 74 7.97 -3.80 -2.52
C ARG A 74 8.75 -3.04 -3.59
N PRO A 75 9.05 -1.74 -3.38
CA PRO A 75 9.93 -1.03 -4.30
C PRO A 75 11.32 -1.67 -4.30
N GLY A 76 12.00 -1.68 -5.45
CA GLY A 76 13.35 -2.22 -5.60
C GLY A 76 13.42 -3.36 -6.60
N ARG A 77 14.34 -4.31 -6.36
CA ARG A 77 14.56 -5.44 -7.26
C ARG A 77 13.30 -6.32 -7.29
N PRO A 78 12.77 -6.65 -8.48
CA PRO A 78 11.65 -7.58 -8.57
C PRO A 78 12.00 -8.90 -7.88
N PRO A 79 11.03 -9.57 -7.24
CA PRO A 79 11.26 -10.89 -6.68
C PRO A 79 11.80 -11.80 -7.80
N SER A 80 12.77 -12.65 -7.45
CA SER A 80 13.27 -13.64 -8.41
C SER A 80 12.09 -14.47 -8.92
N SER A 81 12.07 -14.77 -10.23
CA SER A 81 11.12 -15.71 -10.82
C SER A 81 11.21 -17.11 -10.21
N MET A 82 12.29 -17.42 -9.50
CA MET A 82 12.47 -18.66 -8.75
C MET A 82 11.80 -18.56 -7.38
N CYS A 83 11.02 -19.60 -7.04
CA CYS A 83 10.44 -19.81 -5.71
C CYS A 83 11.50 -19.54 -4.61
N PRO A 84 11.24 -18.63 -3.65
CA PRO A 84 12.20 -18.28 -2.60
C PRO A 84 12.72 -19.47 -1.80
N ILE A 85 11.89 -20.49 -1.60
CA ILE A 85 12.24 -21.72 -0.87
C ILE A 85 13.24 -22.57 -1.67
N ALA A 86 13.13 -22.58 -3.00
CA ALA A 86 14.02 -23.35 -3.86
C ALA A 86 15.41 -22.69 -4.03
N GLN A 87 15.49 -21.36 -3.89
CA GLN A 87 16.75 -20.62 -4.06
C GLN A 87 17.92 -21.13 -3.21
N PRO A 88 17.81 -21.34 -1.88
CA PRO A 88 18.92 -21.85 -1.08
C PRO A 88 19.31 -23.29 -1.47
N ILE A 89 18.34 -24.13 -1.83
CA ILE A 89 18.57 -25.51 -2.25
C ILE A 89 19.36 -25.54 -3.57
N VAL A 90 18.90 -24.79 -4.57
CA VAL A 90 19.56 -24.70 -5.88
C VAL A 90 20.95 -24.09 -5.75
N ARG A 91 21.13 -23.02 -4.94
CA ARG A 91 22.44 -22.43 -4.68
C ARG A 91 23.40 -23.40 -4.02
N LYS A 92 22.93 -24.19 -3.05
CA LYS A 92 23.73 -25.23 -2.38
C LYS A 92 24.17 -26.29 -3.39
N PHE A 93 23.25 -26.78 -4.21
CA PHE A 93 23.54 -27.75 -5.26
C PHE A 93 24.62 -27.23 -6.24
N ILE A 94 24.41 -26.04 -6.83
CA ILE A 94 25.38 -25.42 -7.75
C ILE A 94 26.76 -25.28 -7.09
N ARG A 95 26.80 -24.85 -5.82
CA ARG A 95 28.05 -24.72 -5.07
C ARG A 95 28.77 -26.06 -4.90
N THR A 96 28.04 -27.12 -4.55
CA THR A 96 28.61 -28.47 -4.38
C THR A 96 29.20 -28.99 -5.69
N GLU A 97 28.49 -28.85 -6.81
CA GLU A 97 28.98 -29.28 -8.12
C GLU A 97 30.21 -28.48 -8.57
N ASN A 98 30.17 -27.15 -8.40
CA ASN A 98 31.31 -26.28 -8.74
C ASN A 98 32.56 -26.62 -7.91
N LEU A 99 32.41 -26.95 -6.63
CA LEU A 99 33.54 -27.40 -5.79
C LEU A 99 34.10 -28.76 -6.25
N GLY A 100 33.26 -29.60 -6.85
CA GLY A 100 33.68 -30.83 -7.53
C GLY A 100 34.20 -30.62 -8.95
N GLY A 101 34.44 -29.38 -9.38
CA GLY A 101 34.92 -29.05 -10.74
C GLY A 101 33.88 -29.22 -11.84
N ARG A 102 32.62 -29.49 -11.51
CA ARG A 102 31.53 -29.67 -12.47
C ARG A 102 30.75 -28.37 -12.65
N ARG A 103 30.71 -27.86 -13.89
CA ARG A 103 29.94 -26.66 -14.22
C ARG A 103 28.46 -27.01 -14.38
N VAL A 104 27.61 -26.40 -13.56
CA VAL A 104 26.15 -26.47 -13.72
C VAL A 104 25.69 -25.39 -14.69
N SER A 105 25.08 -25.81 -15.80
CA SER A 105 24.40 -24.91 -16.75
C SER A 105 23.02 -25.43 -17.08
N ILE A 106 22.09 -24.50 -17.33
CA ILE A 106 20.82 -24.81 -17.96
C ILE A 106 21.17 -25.02 -19.44
N GLY A 107 21.08 -26.25 -19.95
CA GLY A 107 21.40 -26.55 -21.35
C GLY A 107 20.67 -25.59 -22.31
N ARG A 108 21.29 -25.28 -23.45
CA ARG A 108 20.59 -24.57 -24.53
C ARG A 108 19.47 -25.42 -25.10
#